data_AF-A5KYI3-F1
#
_entry.id   AF-A5KYI3-F1
#
_cell.length_a   1.000
_cell.length_b   1.000
_cell.length_c   1.000
_cell.angle_alpha   90.00
_cell.angle_beta   90.00
_cell.angle_gamma   90.00
#
_symmetry.space_group_name_H-M   'P 1'
#
loop_
_entity.id
_entity.type
_entity.pdbx_description
1 polymer ?
#
loop_
_entity_poly.entity_id
_entity_poly.type
_entity_poly.pdbx_seq_one_letter_code
_entity_poly.pdbx_strand_id
1 'polypeptide(L)'
;MQTNNGLLNSSYFYQAGAFRAVKVLLVQLTLLCTLLFSVSVFAQAEDGTVIPANTAGSESVTISTMEQDQAKSTTMTTGSLTGNGGGIPAFTMTTNANGGEDYSINLQILALMTMLGFLPAMVILMTSFTRIVVVMSILRQAMGLQQTPSNQVIIGIAIFLTFFIMSPVINQVNEQAVQPYLNEQITARQAFDVAQGPIKSFMLKQTRIKDLETFVEISGSEVTNPEDVSMAVLIPAFITSELKTAFQIGFMLFLPFLIIDLVVASVLMAMGMMMLSPMIVSLPFKLMLFVLVDGWNLILSTLAGSFAL
;
A
#
# COMPACT_ATOMS: atom_id res chain seq x y z
N MET A 1 35.52 -52.24 7.46
CA MET A 1 35.95 -50.83 7.45
C MET A 1 35.14 -50.09 6.38
N GLN A 2 33.94 -49.64 6.75
CA GLN A 2 33.07 -48.81 5.91
C GLN A 2 32.53 -47.73 6.83
N THR A 3 32.95 -46.48 6.65
CA THR A 3 32.27 -45.26 7.15
C THR A 3 33.13 -44.04 6.79
N ASN A 4 32.80 -43.35 5.69
CA ASN A 4 32.85 -41.87 5.54
C ASN A 4 32.71 -41.45 4.07
N ASN A 5 31.51 -41.54 3.49
CA ASN A 5 31.21 -40.85 2.23
C ASN A 5 29.79 -40.22 2.19
N GLY A 6 29.03 -40.25 3.30
CA GLY A 6 27.66 -39.73 3.35
C GLY A 6 27.52 -38.26 3.78
N LEU A 7 28.53 -37.69 4.43
CA LEU A 7 28.44 -36.35 5.04
C LEU A 7 28.76 -35.20 4.07
N LEU A 8 29.37 -35.49 2.91
CA LEU A 8 29.72 -34.46 1.93
C LEU A 8 28.63 -34.24 0.87
N ASN A 9 27.56 -35.05 0.80
CA ASN A 9 26.47 -34.85 -0.17
C ASN A 9 25.26 -34.09 0.41
N SER A 10 25.09 -34.08 1.73
CA SER A 10 23.94 -33.42 2.39
C SER A 10 24.10 -31.89 2.45
N SER A 11 25.33 -31.40 2.64
CA SER A 11 25.63 -29.96 2.72
C SER A 11 25.44 -29.23 1.38
N TYR A 12 25.75 -29.84 0.24
CA TYR A 12 25.49 -29.25 -1.07
C TYR A 12 23.99 -29.18 -1.40
N PHE A 13 23.18 -30.13 -0.90
CA PHE A 13 21.73 -30.14 -1.12
C PHE A 13 21.03 -29.04 -0.31
N TYR A 14 21.50 -28.78 0.91
CA TYR A 14 21.03 -27.65 1.74
C TYR A 14 21.37 -26.28 1.12
N GLN A 15 22.59 -26.13 0.57
CA GLN A 15 22.99 -24.89 -0.08
C GLN A 15 22.24 -24.65 -1.40
N ALA A 16 21.90 -25.72 -2.14
CA ALA A 16 21.07 -25.66 -3.35
C ALA A 16 19.59 -25.33 -3.03
N GLY A 17 19.05 -25.81 -1.90
CA GLY A 17 17.70 -25.51 -1.44
C GLY A 17 17.53 -24.05 -1.00
N ALA A 18 18.49 -23.51 -0.24
CA ALA A 18 18.51 -22.10 0.15
C ALA A 18 18.59 -21.17 -1.07
N PHE A 19 19.40 -21.53 -2.08
CA PHE A 19 19.51 -20.76 -3.32
C PHE A 19 18.22 -20.81 -4.16
N ARG A 20 17.49 -21.93 -4.12
CA ARG A 20 16.17 -22.07 -4.75
C ARG A 20 15.10 -21.26 -4.02
N ALA A 21 15.09 -21.26 -2.68
CA ALA A 21 14.14 -20.47 -1.89
C ALA A 21 14.36 -18.96 -2.07
N VAL A 22 15.62 -18.50 -2.06
CA VAL A 22 15.98 -17.10 -2.35
C VAL A 22 15.60 -16.72 -3.79
N LYS A 23 15.79 -17.63 -4.77
CA LYS A 23 15.31 -17.41 -6.15
C LYS A 23 13.79 -17.34 -6.24
N VAL A 24 13.05 -18.19 -5.54
CA VAL A 24 11.58 -18.17 -5.54
C VAL A 24 11.06 -16.91 -4.87
N LEU A 25 11.67 -16.47 -3.77
CA LEU A 25 11.32 -15.23 -3.07
C LEU A 25 11.67 -13.99 -3.89
N LEU A 26 12.82 -13.96 -4.56
CA LEU A 26 13.19 -12.90 -5.51
C LEU A 26 12.25 -12.90 -6.73
N VAL A 27 11.87 -14.05 -7.26
CA VAL A 27 10.92 -14.14 -8.39
C VAL A 27 9.53 -13.69 -7.97
N GLN A 28 9.05 -14.08 -6.78
CA GLN A 28 7.77 -13.62 -6.24
C GLN A 28 7.78 -12.12 -5.93
N LEU A 29 8.87 -11.58 -5.39
CA LEU A 29 9.04 -10.15 -5.16
C LEU A 29 9.13 -9.37 -6.48
N THR A 30 9.82 -9.92 -7.49
CA THR A 30 9.91 -9.32 -8.83
C THR A 30 8.55 -9.36 -9.52
N LEU A 31 7.81 -10.46 -9.38
CA LEU A 31 6.47 -10.64 -9.94
C LEU A 31 5.47 -9.68 -9.28
N LEU A 32 5.54 -9.53 -7.95
CA LEU A 32 4.78 -8.53 -7.19
C LEU A 32 5.16 -7.10 -7.60
N CYS A 33 6.44 -6.78 -7.76
CA CYS A 33 6.91 -5.48 -8.26
C CYS A 33 6.43 -5.21 -9.70
N THR A 34 6.46 -6.18 -10.60
CA THR A 34 5.94 -6.02 -11.96
C THR A 34 4.43 -5.86 -12.01
N LEU A 35 3.70 -6.51 -11.09
CA LEU A 35 2.24 -6.41 -11.00
C LEU A 35 1.80 -5.07 -10.38
N LEU A 36 2.61 -4.50 -9.49
CA LEU A 36 2.42 -3.14 -8.98
C LEU A 36 2.81 -2.06 -10.01
N PHE A 37 3.82 -2.32 -10.85
CA PHE A 37 4.22 -1.41 -11.93
C PHE A 37 3.22 -1.40 -13.10
N SER A 38 2.62 -2.53 -13.46
CA SER A 38 1.67 -2.62 -14.58
C SER A 38 0.33 -1.92 -14.28
N VAL A 39 -0.11 -1.89 -13.02
CA VAL A 39 -1.32 -1.14 -12.60
C VAL A 39 -1.12 0.38 -12.69
N SER A 40 0.13 0.85 -12.63
CA SER A 40 0.43 2.30 -12.60
C SER A 40 0.61 2.93 -13.99
N VAL A 41 0.72 2.14 -15.06
CA VAL A 41 0.92 2.64 -16.44
C VAL A 41 -0.39 3.19 -17.06
N PHE A 42 -1.56 2.81 -16.53
CA PHE A 42 -2.85 3.29 -17.04
C PHE A 42 -3.40 4.56 -16.35
N ALA A 43 -2.64 5.15 -15.42
CA ALA A 43 -3.11 6.28 -14.61
C ALA A 43 -2.29 7.55 -14.84
N GLN A 44 -2.07 7.97 -16.09
CA GLN A 44 -1.82 9.37 -16.46
C GLN A 44 -1.76 9.57 -17.99
N ALA A 45 -2.80 10.17 -18.58
CA ALA A 45 -2.73 11.25 -19.57
C ALA A 45 -4.15 11.62 -20.08
N GLU A 46 -4.89 12.42 -19.31
CA GLU A 46 -5.85 13.36 -19.90
C GLU A 46 -5.32 14.77 -19.60
N ASP A 47 -4.55 15.32 -20.54
CA ASP A 47 -4.41 16.76 -20.69
C ASP A 47 -4.23 17.12 -22.17
N GLY A 48 -5.05 18.05 -22.63
CA GLY A 48 -4.76 18.91 -23.79
C GLY A 48 -5.20 18.47 -25.18
N THR A 49 -6.50 18.26 -25.45
CA THR A 49 -6.97 18.37 -26.85
C THR A 49 -7.14 19.85 -27.20
N VAL A 50 -6.16 20.38 -27.92
CA VAL A 50 -6.21 21.65 -28.66
C VAL A 50 -7.41 21.66 -29.62
N ILE A 51 -8.32 22.62 -29.43
CA ILE A 51 -9.39 22.93 -30.38
C ILE A 51 -8.75 23.68 -31.57
N PRO A 52 -8.86 23.20 -32.82
CA PRO A 52 -8.44 23.99 -33.96
C PRO A 52 -9.48 25.07 -34.27
N ALA A 53 -9.03 26.31 -34.36
CA ALA A 53 -9.80 27.42 -34.90
C ALA A 53 -10.00 27.23 -36.42
N ASN A 54 -11.25 27.23 -36.89
CA ASN A 54 -11.56 27.63 -38.27
C ASN A 54 -12.94 28.27 -38.39
N THR A 55 -12.92 29.60 -38.51
CA THR A 55 -13.53 30.47 -39.53
C THR A 55 -14.92 30.13 -40.13
N ALA A 56 -15.82 31.11 -39.99
CA ALA A 56 -17.02 31.44 -40.79
C ALA A 56 -18.16 30.41 -40.82
N GLY A 57 -19.43 30.70 -40.52
CA GLY A 57 -20.15 31.97 -40.54
C GLY A 57 -21.27 31.87 -41.57
N SER A 58 -22.43 31.29 -41.20
CA SER A 58 -23.76 31.61 -41.75
C SER A 58 -24.84 30.63 -41.25
N GLU A 59 -25.94 31.22 -40.78
CA GLU A 59 -27.32 30.71 -40.83
C GLU A 59 -27.83 29.78 -39.71
N SER A 60 -28.66 30.42 -38.88
CA SER A 60 -29.78 29.89 -38.10
C SER A 60 -30.56 28.77 -38.78
N VAL A 61 -31.08 27.82 -38.00
CA VAL A 61 -32.52 27.51 -37.87
C VAL A 61 -32.71 26.27 -36.97
N THR A 62 -33.27 26.55 -35.80
CA THR A 62 -34.41 25.90 -35.11
C THR A 62 -34.52 24.36 -35.03
N ILE A 63 -34.77 23.93 -33.80
CA ILE A 63 -35.31 22.65 -33.33
C ILE A 63 -36.43 22.11 -34.23
N SER A 64 -36.16 21.08 -35.03
CA SER A 64 -37.22 20.32 -35.73
C SER A 64 -36.80 18.93 -36.25
N THR A 65 -35.77 18.27 -35.71
CA THR A 65 -35.35 16.93 -36.19
C THR A 65 -35.22 15.83 -35.11
N MET A 66 -35.78 16.02 -33.90
CA MET A 66 -35.78 14.98 -32.86
C MET A 66 -37.07 14.13 -32.78
N GLU A 67 -37.99 14.24 -33.73
CA GLU A 67 -39.27 13.51 -33.68
C GLU A 67 -39.49 12.47 -34.79
N GLN A 68 -38.48 12.15 -35.61
CA GLN A 68 -38.69 11.28 -36.76
C GLN A 68 -37.64 10.18 -36.94
N ASP A 69 -37.36 9.42 -35.88
CA ASP A 69 -36.66 8.12 -36.00
C ASP A 69 -37.21 7.00 -35.10
N GLN A 70 -38.36 7.21 -34.41
CA GLN A 70 -39.03 6.15 -33.63
C GLN A 70 -39.83 5.14 -34.46
N ALA A 71 -39.70 5.12 -35.79
CA ALA A 71 -40.58 4.33 -36.66
C ALA A 71 -39.85 3.52 -37.75
N LYS A 72 -38.83 2.73 -37.40
CA LYS A 72 -38.47 1.53 -38.21
C LYS A 72 -37.45 0.64 -37.52
N SER A 73 -37.93 -0.41 -36.83
CA SER A 73 -37.40 -1.79 -36.94
C SER A 73 -38.15 -2.73 -36.01
N THR A 74 -39.38 -3.04 -36.41
CA THR A 74 -40.03 -4.30 -36.03
C THR A 74 -39.58 -5.36 -37.02
N THR A 75 -38.74 -6.31 -36.61
CA THR A 75 -38.74 -7.68 -37.17
C THR A 75 -38.31 -8.66 -36.08
N MET A 76 -39.34 -9.30 -35.52
CA MET A 76 -39.43 -10.62 -34.89
C MET A 76 -38.12 -11.41 -34.67
N THR A 77 -37.87 -11.77 -33.41
CA THR A 77 -37.55 -13.16 -33.07
C THR A 77 -38.31 -13.54 -31.81
N THR A 78 -39.36 -14.32 -32.04
CA THR A 78 -40.18 -14.99 -31.04
C THR A 78 -39.38 -16.10 -30.38
N GLY A 79 -39.10 -15.96 -29.08
CA GLY A 79 -38.52 -16.99 -28.22
C GLY A 79 -39.15 -16.90 -26.83
N SER A 80 -40.16 -17.73 -26.62
CA SER A 80 -40.97 -17.97 -25.42
C SER A 80 -40.40 -17.48 -24.07
N LEU A 81 -41.13 -16.55 -23.44
CA LEU A 81 -41.04 -16.20 -22.02
C LEU A 81 -41.88 -17.18 -21.21
N THR A 82 -41.25 -18.22 -20.65
CA THR A 82 -41.82 -18.97 -19.52
C THR A 82 -40.69 -19.44 -18.59
N GLY A 83 -40.71 -18.96 -17.35
CA GLY A 83 -39.98 -19.58 -16.25
C GLY A 83 -38.75 -18.84 -15.72
N ASN A 84 -38.92 -18.31 -14.51
CA ASN A 84 -37.90 -18.10 -13.47
C ASN A 84 -36.97 -16.87 -13.56
N GLY A 85 -37.27 -15.89 -12.70
CA GLY A 85 -36.37 -14.91 -12.07
C GLY A 85 -35.01 -14.67 -12.71
N GLY A 86 -34.91 -13.58 -13.48
CA GLY A 86 -33.64 -12.98 -13.87
C GLY A 86 -32.91 -12.42 -12.65
N GLY A 87 -32.21 -13.30 -11.93
CA GLY A 87 -31.16 -12.93 -10.99
C GLY A 87 -29.84 -12.75 -11.73
N ILE A 88 -28.99 -11.87 -11.20
CA ILE A 88 -27.61 -11.67 -11.66
C ILE A 88 -26.92 -13.06 -11.72
N PRO A 89 -26.29 -13.46 -12.85
CA PRO A 89 -25.67 -14.79 -13.01
C PRO A 89 -24.50 -15.11 -12.05
N ALA A 90 -24.24 -14.24 -11.07
CA ALA A 90 -23.31 -14.46 -9.96
C ALA A 90 -23.93 -15.25 -8.78
N PHE A 91 -25.26 -15.31 -8.68
CA PHE A 91 -25.98 -16.04 -7.63
C PHE A 91 -26.81 -17.18 -8.25
N THR A 92 -26.16 -18.19 -8.83
CA THR A 92 -26.82 -19.47 -9.08
C THR A 92 -26.47 -20.43 -7.95
N MET A 93 -27.34 -20.53 -6.96
CA MET A 93 -27.33 -21.64 -6.00
C MET A 93 -27.75 -22.90 -6.76
N THR A 94 -26.81 -23.80 -7.05
CA THR A 94 -27.15 -25.15 -7.51
C THR A 94 -27.24 -26.03 -6.27
N THR A 95 -28.46 -26.32 -5.83
CA THR A 95 -28.71 -27.31 -4.77
C THR A 95 -28.43 -28.71 -5.31
N ASN A 96 -27.36 -29.33 -4.82
CA ASN A 96 -27.11 -30.75 -5.06
C ASN A 96 -28.04 -31.60 -4.17
N ALA A 97 -28.39 -32.81 -4.61
CA ALA A 97 -29.41 -33.67 -4.02
C ALA A 97 -29.11 -34.19 -2.59
N ASN A 98 -28.02 -33.75 -1.97
CA ASN A 98 -27.60 -34.11 -0.61
C ASN A 98 -27.41 -32.91 0.35
N GLY A 99 -27.98 -31.73 0.04
CA GLY A 99 -27.98 -30.60 0.99
C GLY A 99 -26.62 -29.95 1.25
N GLY A 100 -25.63 -30.20 0.40
CA GLY A 100 -24.35 -29.46 0.38
C GLY A 100 -24.47 -28.20 -0.47
N GLU A 101 -24.14 -27.05 0.12
CA GLU A 101 -24.05 -25.76 -0.57
C GLU A 101 -22.74 -25.69 -1.38
N ASP A 102 -22.77 -26.12 -2.63
CA ASP A 102 -21.68 -25.84 -3.58
C ASP A 102 -21.81 -24.38 -4.03
N TYR A 103 -21.10 -23.47 -3.35
CA TYR A 103 -20.86 -22.12 -3.86
C TYR A 103 -20.30 -22.24 -5.28
N SER A 104 -20.93 -21.57 -6.25
CA SER A 104 -20.48 -21.65 -7.64
C SER A 104 -19.00 -21.27 -7.71
N ILE A 105 -18.19 -22.08 -8.39
CA ILE A 105 -16.73 -21.87 -8.55
C ILE A 105 -16.42 -20.43 -9.00
N ASN A 106 -17.33 -19.81 -9.74
CA ASN A 106 -17.28 -18.41 -10.15
C ASN A 106 -17.30 -17.42 -8.97
N LEU A 107 -18.13 -17.65 -7.95
CA LEU A 107 -18.19 -16.80 -6.76
C LEU A 107 -16.93 -16.95 -5.91
N GLN A 108 -16.35 -18.15 -5.83
CA GLN A 108 -15.07 -18.39 -5.16
C GLN A 108 -13.91 -17.67 -5.88
N ILE A 109 -13.87 -17.71 -7.22
CA ILE A 109 -12.88 -16.97 -8.02
C ILE A 109 -13.06 -15.47 -7.84
N LEU A 110 -14.29 -14.96 -7.85
CA LEU A 110 -14.57 -13.53 -7.62
C LEU A 110 -14.09 -13.08 -6.24
N ALA A 111 -14.37 -13.87 -5.20
CA ALA A 111 -13.89 -13.59 -3.85
C ALA A 111 -12.35 -13.61 -3.76
N LEU A 112 -11.70 -14.57 -4.41
CA LEU A 112 -10.24 -14.66 -4.47
C LEU A 112 -9.62 -13.45 -5.16
N MET A 113 -10.16 -13.04 -6.32
CA MET A 113 -9.67 -11.87 -7.06
C MET A 113 -9.87 -10.57 -6.26
N THR A 114 -10.99 -10.47 -5.54
CA THR A 114 -11.26 -9.34 -4.66
C THR A 114 -10.23 -9.29 -3.54
N MET A 115 -10.01 -10.40 -2.82
CA MET A 115 -9.01 -10.46 -1.75
C MET A 115 -7.59 -10.16 -2.26
N LEU A 116 -7.23 -10.67 -3.44
CA LEU A 116 -5.91 -10.46 -4.03
C LEU A 116 -5.64 -8.99 -4.37
N GLY A 117 -6.67 -8.21 -4.72
CA GLY A 117 -6.56 -6.77 -4.95
C GLY A 117 -6.29 -5.95 -3.68
N PHE A 118 -6.84 -6.35 -2.54
CA PHE A 118 -6.65 -5.63 -1.26
C PHE A 118 -5.41 -6.09 -0.48
N LEU A 119 -4.91 -7.29 -0.75
CA LEU A 119 -3.79 -7.89 -0.02
C LEU A 119 -2.54 -7.00 0.06
N PRO A 120 -2.07 -6.34 -1.03
CA PRO A 120 -0.89 -5.49 -0.96
C PRO A 120 -1.07 -4.32 0.00
N ALA A 121 -2.24 -3.68 -0.02
CA ALA A 121 -2.56 -2.57 0.88
C ALA A 121 -2.63 -3.02 2.34
N MET A 122 -3.23 -4.18 2.61
CA MET A 122 -3.31 -4.75 3.95
C MET A 122 -1.93 -5.06 4.53
N VAL A 123 -1.07 -5.73 3.76
CA VAL A 123 0.30 -6.06 4.21
C VAL A 123 1.09 -4.79 4.50
N ILE A 124 0.97 -3.78 3.64
CA ILE A 124 1.63 -2.48 3.85
C ILE A 124 1.20 -1.83 5.18
N LEU A 125 -0.10 -1.81 5.47
CA LEU A 125 -0.64 -1.16 6.67
C LEU A 125 -0.29 -1.86 7.98
N MET A 126 0.03 -3.16 7.95
CA MET A 126 0.46 -3.93 9.12
C MET A 126 1.97 -3.82 9.39
N THR A 127 2.70 -3.02 8.63
CA THR A 127 4.17 -2.89 8.71
C THR A 127 4.61 -1.47 9.05
N SER A 128 5.92 -1.25 9.16
CA SER A 128 6.54 0.07 9.35
C SER A 128 6.34 1.05 8.18
N PHE A 129 5.84 0.59 7.03
CA PHE A 129 5.79 1.37 5.78
C PHE A 129 5.04 2.70 5.92
N THR A 130 3.89 2.69 6.61
CA THR A 130 3.01 3.87 6.74
C THR A 130 3.75 5.08 7.31
N ARG A 131 4.50 4.90 8.41
CA ARG A 131 5.26 5.98 9.05
C ARG A 131 6.34 6.53 8.11
N ILE A 132 7.06 5.66 7.42
CA ILE A 132 8.17 6.04 6.54
C ILE A 132 7.66 6.86 5.37
N VAL A 133 6.62 6.41 4.66
CA VAL A 133 6.08 7.13 3.50
C VAL A 133 5.52 8.49 3.89
N VAL A 134 4.79 8.59 5.00
CA VAL A 134 4.22 9.86 5.46
C VAL A 134 5.32 10.85 5.81
N VAL A 135 6.33 10.44 6.58
CA VAL A 135 7.46 11.33 6.96
C VAL A 135 8.23 11.80 5.72
N MET A 136 8.54 10.90 4.80
CA MET A 136 9.25 11.23 3.56
C MET A 136 8.44 12.17 2.65
N SER A 137 7.11 11.99 2.61
CA SER A 137 6.21 12.87 1.85
C SER A 137 6.13 14.27 2.45
N ILE A 138 6.07 14.38 3.78
CA ILE A 138 6.10 15.66 4.50
C ILE A 138 7.45 16.37 4.27
N LEU A 139 8.56 15.64 4.34
CA LEU A 139 9.89 16.18 4.07
C LEU A 139 9.99 16.78 2.66
N ARG A 140 9.50 16.06 1.64
CA ARG A 140 9.48 16.56 0.25
C ARG A 140 8.74 17.89 0.17
N GLN A 141 7.58 17.99 0.82
CA GLN A 141 6.80 19.21 0.85
C GLN A 141 7.53 20.35 1.59
N ALA A 142 8.19 20.03 2.71
CA ALA A 142 8.94 20.98 3.52
C ALA A 142 10.10 21.64 2.75
N MET A 143 10.80 20.85 1.93
CA MET A 143 11.87 21.35 1.07
C MET A 143 11.37 22.30 -0.04
N GLY A 144 10.07 22.32 -0.34
CA GLY A 144 9.50 23.15 -1.40
C GLY A 144 9.80 22.63 -2.81
N LEU A 145 10.21 21.36 -2.94
CA LEU A 145 10.51 20.74 -4.23
C LEU A 145 9.21 20.34 -4.94
N GLN A 146 9.06 20.75 -6.20
CA GLN A 146 7.95 20.29 -7.03
C GLN A 146 8.21 18.86 -7.50
N GLN A 147 7.51 17.90 -6.88
CA GLN A 147 7.48 16.48 -7.26
C GLN A 147 8.82 15.74 -7.36
N THR A 148 9.92 16.35 -6.91
CA THR A 148 11.24 15.73 -6.80
C THR A 148 11.55 15.51 -5.33
N PRO A 149 11.84 14.28 -4.87
CA PRO A 149 11.82 13.01 -5.59
C PRO A 149 10.39 12.57 -5.98
N SER A 150 10.27 11.79 -7.06
CA SER A 150 8.98 11.26 -7.53
C SER A 150 8.35 10.34 -6.48
N ASN A 151 7.02 10.21 -6.50
CA ASN A 151 6.30 9.31 -5.57
C ASN A 151 6.86 7.88 -5.63
N GLN A 152 7.27 7.42 -6.82
CA GLN A 152 7.86 6.09 -7.00
C GLN A 152 9.19 5.92 -6.25
N VAL A 153 10.04 6.95 -6.24
CA VAL A 153 11.32 6.91 -5.49
C VAL A 153 11.05 6.86 -3.99
N ILE A 154 10.11 7.67 -3.48
CA ILE A 154 9.74 7.65 -2.05
C ILE A 154 9.20 6.28 -1.65
N ILE A 155 8.29 5.71 -2.44
CA ILE A 155 7.74 4.37 -2.20
C ILE A 155 8.85 3.32 -2.26
N GLY A 156 9.75 3.38 -3.22
CA GLY A 156 10.88 2.46 -3.34
C GLY A 156 11.78 2.47 -2.10
N ILE A 157 12.20 3.66 -1.65
CA ILE A 157 12.99 3.83 -0.43
C ILE A 157 12.22 3.27 0.78
N ALA A 158 10.91 3.56 0.87
CA ALA A 158 10.09 3.09 1.98
C ALA A 158 9.94 1.57 2.02
N ILE A 159 9.80 0.89 0.87
CA ILE A 159 9.76 -0.58 0.81
C ILE A 159 11.07 -1.18 1.30
N PHE A 160 12.22 -0.68 0.82
CA PHE A 160 13.52 -1.20 1.23
C PHE A 160 13.80 -0.97 2.72
N LEU A 161 13.46 0.21 3.25
CA LEU A 161 13.55 0.45 4.69
C LEU A 161 12.58 -0.43 5.49
N THR A 162 11.38 -0.67 5.00
CA THR A 162 10.44 -1.59 5.64
C THR A 162 11.01 -3.00 5.70
N PHE A 163 11.62 -3.53 4.64
CA PHE A 163 12.28 -4.83 4.69
C PHE A 163 13.45 -4.85 5.67
N PHE A 164 14.22 -3.77 5.74
CA PHE A 164 15.32 -3.65 6.69
C PHE A 164 14.82 -3.68 8.15
N ILE A 165 13.79 -2.90 8.48
CA ILE A 165 13.22 -2.80 9.83
C ILE A 165 12.42 -4.05 10.21
N MET A 166 11.68 -4.62 9.25
CA MET A 166 10.84 -5.82 9.47
C MET A 166 11.61 -7.13 9.37
N SER A 167 12.92 -7.11 9.07
CA SER A 167 13.75 -8.32 8.99
C SER A 167 13.54 -9.32 10.13
N PRO A 168 13.54 -8.94 11.44
CA PRO A 168 13.30 -9.90 12.52
C PRO A 168 11.91 -10.53 12.51
N VAL A 169 10.87 -9.76 12.14
CA VAL A 169 9.49 -10.26 12.05
C VAL A 169 9.34 -11.21 10.87
N ILE A 170 9.90 -10.85 9.71
CA ILE A 170 9.90 -11.68 8.50
C ILE A 170 10.63 -13.01 8.77
N ASN A 171 11.76 -12.98 9.48
CA ASN A 171 12.51 -14.17 9.82
C ASN A 171 11.69 -15.09 10.75
N GLN A 172 11.03 -14.55 11.78
CA GLN A 172 10.17 -15.32 12.67
C GLN A 172 8.99 -15.96 11.92
N VAL A 173 8.32 -15.20 11.05
CA VAL A 173 7.22 -15.74 10.21
C VAL A 173 7.74 -16.83 9.27
N ASN A 174 8.92 -16.65 8.69
CA ASN A 174 9.51 -17.67 7.83
C ASN A 174 9.82 -18.96 8.59
N GLU A 175 10.47 -18.87 9.74
CA GLU A 175 10.85 -20.03 10.56
C GLU A 175 9.64 -20.76 11.16
N GLN A 176 8.64 -20.02 11.64
CA GLN A 176 7.51 -20.59 12.40
C GLN A 176 6.32 -20.98 11.53
N ALA A 177 6.08 -20.29 10.40
CA ALA A 177 4.93 -20.54 9.55
C ALA A 177 5.29 -21.04 8.15
N VAL A 178 6.24 -20.39 7.46
CA VAL A 178 6.55 -20.73 6.05
C VAL A 178 7.29 -22.06 5.93
N GLN A 179 8.37 -22.26 6.69
CA GLN A 179 9.15 -23.51 6.64
C GLN A 179 8.32 -24.74 7.03
N PRO A 180 7.54 -24.73 8.14
CA PRO A 180 6.73 -25.90 8.49
C PRO A 180 5.59 -26.15 7.50
N TYR A 181 5.02 -25.11 6.88
CA TYR A 181 4.01 -25.26 5.83
C TYR A 181 4.59 -25.90 4.56
N LEU A 182 5.78 -25.45 4.12
CA LEU A 182 6.48 -26.03 2.97
C LEU A 182 6.92 -27.48 3.21
N ASN A 183 7.20 -27.84 4.46
CA ASN A 183 7.50 -29.21 4.87
C ASN A 183 6.24 -30.04 5.18
N GLU A 184 5.05 -29.53 4.88
CA GLU A 184 3.74 -30.18 5.10
C GLU A 184 3.49 -30.59 6.58
N GLN A 185 4.15 -29.93 7.52
CA GLN A 185 4.03 -30.21 8.96
C GLN A 185 2.81 -29.53 9.57
N ILE A 186 2.35 -28.43 8.98
CA ILE A 186 1.18 -27.66 9.42
C ILE A 186 0.25 -27.37 8.26
N THR A 187 -1.04 -27.24 8.56
CA THR A 187 -2.05 -26.83 7.56
C THR A 187 -1.95 -25.34 7.25
N ALA A 188 -2.50 -24.89 6.11
CA ALA A 188 -2.53 -23.47 5.74
C ALA A 188 -3.21 -22.59 6.81
N ARG A 189 -4.22 -23.11 7.51
CA ARG A 189 -4.91 -22.41 8.59
C ARG A 189 -4.00 -22.22 9.81
N GLN A 190 -3.31 -23.28 10.23
CA GLN A 190 -2.34 -23.19 11.34
C GLN A 190 -1.17 -22.28 10.99
N ALA A 191 -0.68 -22.30 9.74
CA ALA A 191 0.37 -21.40 9.30
C ALA A 191 -0.07 -19.93 9.43
N PHE A 192 -1.32 -19.62 9.07
CA PHE A 192 -1.89 -18.27 9.24
C PHE A 192 -2.03 -17.87 10.72
N ASP A 193 -2.44 -18.78 11.60
CA ASP A 193 -2.58 -18.51 13.03
C ASP A 193 -1.21 -18.25 13.69
N VAL A 194 -0.18 -19.04 13.33
CA VAL A 194 1.19 -18.87 13.84
C VAL A 194 1.84 -17.61 13.28
N ALA A 195 1.62 -17.28 12.00
CA ALA A 195 2.18 -16.07 11.36
C ALA A 195 1.68 -14.76 11.99
N GLN A 196 0.46 -14.76 12.55
CA GLN A 196 -0.11 -13.58 13.20
C GLN A 196 0.63 -13.20 14.50
N GLY A 197 1.21 -14.16 15.23
CA GLY A 197 1.86 -13.92 16.52
C GLY A 197 2.99 -12.88 16.47
N PRO A 198 4.01 -13.07 15.61
CA PRO A 198 5.10 -12.10 15.43
C PRO A 198 4.63 -10.72 14.96
N ILE A 199 3.68 -10.68 14.02
CA ILE A 199 3.14 -9.41 13.47
C ILE A 199 2.37 -8.66 14.55
N LYS A 200 1.51 -9.36 15.32
CA LYS A 200 0.78 -8.81 16.45
C LYS A 200 1.72 -8.23 17.51
N SER A 201 2.76 -8.98 17.85
CA SER A 201 3.79 -8.55 18.81
C SER A 201 4.52 -7.30 18.35
N PHE A 202 4.87 -7.20 17.06
CA PHE A 202 5.47 -6.01 16.47
C PHE A 202 4.54 -4.80 16.59
N MET A 203 3.27 -4.94 16.20
CA MET A 203 2.32 -3.83 16.26
C MET A 203 2.06 -3.39 17.70
N LEU A 204 1.90 -4.31 18.66
CA LEU A 204 1.67 -3.98 20.07
C LEU A 204 2.81 -3.15 20.68
N LYS A 205 4.06 -3.40 20.30
CA LYS A 205 5.22 -2.61 20.75
C LYS A 205 5.20 -1.17 20.25
N GLN A 206 4.55 -0.90 19.11
CA GLN A 206 4.50 0.42 18.48
C GLN A 206 3.21 1.18 18.77
N THR A 207 2.10 0.46 19.00
CA THR A 207 0.81 1.05 19.31
C THR A 207 0.84 1.75 20.67
N ARG A 208 0.36 2.98 20.71
CA ARG A 208 0.29 3.73 21.98
C ARG A 208 -0.84 3.17 22.82
N ILE A 209 -0.58 3.00 24.13
CA ILE A 209 -1.57 2.46 25.09
C ILE A 209 -2.90 3.21 25.01
N LYS A 210 -2.86 4.55 25.02
CA LYS A 210 -4.07 5.39 24.90
C LYS A 210 -4.85 5.15 23.60
N ASP A 211 -4.15 4.99 22.49
CA ASP A 211 -4.80 4.79 21.19
C ASP A 211 -5.40 3.36 21.13
N LEU A 212 -4.71 2.35 21.70
CA LEU A 212 -5.26 1.00 21.87
C LEU A 212 -6.50 0.97 22.75
N GLU A 213 -6.46 1.60 23.93
CA GLU A 213 -7.59 1.69 24.88
C GLU A 213 -8.83 2.27 24.22
N THR A 214 -8.66 3.34 23.44
CA THR A 214 -9.76 4.00 22.72
C THR A 214 -10.45 3.03 21.77
N PHE A 215 -9.68 2.24 21.00
CA PHE A 215 -10.26 1.27 20.07
C PHE A 215 -10.85 0.05 20.76
N VAL A 216 -10.28 -0.38 21.90
CA VAL A 216 -10.86 -1.44 22.74
C VAL A 216 -12.20 -1.00 23.29
N GLU A 217 -12.30 0.22 23.82
CA GLU A 217 -13.55 0.82 24.32
C GLU A 217 -14.62 0.90 23.21
N ILE A 218 -14.25 1.40 22.02
CA ILE A 218 -15.16 1.47 20.86
C ILE A 218 -15.65 0.08 20.43
N SER A 219 -14.79 -0.94 20.54
CA SER A 219 -15.17 -2.32 20.19
C SER A 219 -16.11 -2.98 21.20
N GLY A 220 -16.28 -2.42 22.39
CA GLY A 220 -17.03 -3.02 23.50
C GLY A 220 -16.40 -4.29 24.07
N SER A 221 -15.13 -4.57 23.76
CA SER A 221 -14.43 -5.77 24.23
C SER A 221 -13.77 -5.51 25.58
N GLU A 222 -14.03 -6.35 26.58
CA GLU A 222 -13.31 -6.31 27.85
C GLU A 222 -12.03 -7.14 27.74
N VAL A 223 -10.91 -6.47 27.46
CA VAL A 223 -9.60 -7.12 27.35
C VAL A 223 -8.71 -6.67 28.50
N THR A 224 -8.22 -7.63 29.31
CA THR A 224 -7.38 -7.34 30.48
C THR A 224 -5.90 -7.20 30.13
N ASN A 225 -5.40 -7.99 29.15
CA ASN A 225 -4.01 -7.92 28.69
C ASN A 225 -3.93 -7.40 27.25
N PRO A 226 -2.99 -6.51 26.92
CA PRO A 226 -2.80 -6.02 25.54
C PRO A 226 -2.57 -7.14 24.51
N GLU A 227 -2.00 -8.27 24.94
CA GLU A 227 -1.72 -9.43 24.10
C GLU A 227 -2.99 -10.18 23.65
N ASP A 228 -4.11 -10.01 24.36
CA ASP A 228 -5.37 -10.70 24.07
C ASP A 228 -6.25 -9.91 23.08
N VAL A 229 -5.85 -8.68 22.72
CA VAL A 229 -6.63 -7.82 21.82
C VAL A 229 -6.76 -8.45 20.42
N SER A 230 -7.97 -8.44 19.86
CA SER A 230 -8.22 -8.94 18.50
C SER A 230 -7.46 -8.15 17.45
N MET A 231 -6.96 -8.84 16.42
CA MET A 231 -6.24 -8.22 15.29
C MET A 231 -7.08 -7.12 14.60
N ALA A 232 -8.41 -7.32 14.53
CA ALA A 232 -9.34 -6.36 13.93
C ALA A 232 -9.42 -5.03 14.70
N VAL A 233 -9.14 -5.03 16.01
CA VAL A 233 -9.08 -3.83 16.86
C VAL A 233 -7.66 -3.24 16.86
N LEU A 234 -6.66 -4.11 16.89
CA LEU A 234 -5.25 -3.70 16.95
C LEU A 234 -4.78 -3.00 15.65
N ILE A 235 -5.19 -3.47 14.47
CA ILE A 235 -4.74 -2.88 13.19
C ILE A 235 -5.16 -1.40 13.09
N PRO A 236 -6.44 -1.00 13.28
CA PRO A 236 -6.82 0.41 13.28
C PRO A 236 -6.12 1.25 14.36
N ALA A 237 -5.94 0.70 15.57
CA ALA A 237 -5.21 1.37 16.65
C ALA A 237 -3.73 1.60 16.31
N PHE A 238 -3.10 0.62 15.67
CA PHE A 238 -1.72 0.70 15.18
C PHE A 238 -1.62 1.78 14.09
N ILE A 239 -2.48 1.76 13.07
CA ILE A 239 -2.44 2.75 11.98
C ILE A 239 -2.58 4.18 12.51
N THR A 240 -3.50 4.41 13.45
CA THR A 240 -3.68 5.75 14.06
C THR A 240 -2.46 6.17 14.89
N SER A 241 -1.86 5.25 15.65
CA SER A 241 -0.61 5.47 16.40
C SER A 241 0.58 5.80 15.49
N GLU A 242 0.71 5.08 14.37
CA GLU A 242 1.75 5.27 13.36
C GLU A 242 1.60 6.62 12.68
N LEU A 243 0.39 6.98 12.23
CA LEU A 243 0.12 8.27 11.60
C LEU A 243 0.44 9.42 12.54
N LYS A 244 0.01 9.35 13.80
CA LYS A 244 0.32 10.36 14.81
C LYS A 244 1.82 10.54 15.01
N THR A 245 2.56 9.45 15.10
CA THR A 245 4.02 9.47 15.24
C THR A 245 4.69 10.02 13.97
N ALA A 246 4.21 9.64 12.79
CA ALA A 246 4.69 10.14 11.51
C ALA A 246 4.48 11.65 11.36
N PHE A 247 3.31 12.17 11.74
CA PHE A 247 3.03 13.60 11.74
C PHE A 247 3.89 14.35 12.75
N GLN A 248 4.14 13.78 13.93
CA GLN A 248 5.05 14.39 14.92
C GLN A 248 6.47 14.52 14.37
N ILE A 249 7.03 13.44 13.80
CA ILE A 249 8.34 13.45 13.17
C ILE A 249 8.35 14.44 11.98
N GLY A 250 7.37 14.34 11.10
CA GLY A 250 7.24 15.22 9.94
C GLY A 250 7.17 16.70 10.32
N PHE A 251 6.43 17.04 11.37
CA PHE A 251 6.36 18.41 11.89
C PHE A 251 7.71 18.89 12.44
N MET A 252 8.41 18.06 13.22
CA MET A 252 9.75 18.40 13.72
C MET A 252 10.74 18.64 12.58
N LEU A 253 10.68 17.83 11.51
CA LEU A 253 11.50 18.02 10.31
C LEU A 253 11.09 19.26 9.50
N PHE A 254 9.83 19.69 9.58
CA PHE A 254 9.32 20.85 8.85
C PHE A 254 9.82 22.19 9.41
N LEU A 255 9.98 22.27 10.75
CA LEU A 255 10.35 23.51 11.45
C LEU A 255 11.59 24.23 10.92
N PRO A 256 12.76 23.60 10.71
CA PRO A 256 13.94 24.31 10.21
C PRO A 256 13.71 24.92 8.82
N PHE A 257 12.97 24.25 7.95
CA PHE A 257 12.67 24.78 6.61
C PHE A 257 11.68 25.94 6.65
N LEU A 258 10.70 25.88 7.55
CA LEU A 258 9.75 26.97 7.79
C LEU A 258 10.48 28.24 8.27
N ILE A 259 11.48 28.09 9.15
CA ILE A 259 12.29 29.22 9.61
C ILE A 259 13.01 29.88 8.43
N ILE A 260 13.59 29.09 7.52
CA ILE A 260 14.24 29.63 6.31
C ILE A 260 13.22 30.41 5.46
N ASP A 261 12.03 29.86 5.25
CA ASP A 261 10.99 30.53 4.45
C ASP A 261 10.59 31.88 5.05
N LEU A 262 10.35 31.93 6.37
CA LEU A 262 9.95 33.17 7.05
C LEU A 262 11.06 34.21 7.03
N VAL A 263 12.31 33.80 7.23
CA VAL A 263 13.47 34.71 7.18
C VAL A 263 13.65 35.26 5.76
N VAL A 264 13.67 34.41 4.74
CA VAL A 264 13.83 34.83 3.34
C VAL A 264 12.68 35.74 2.91
N ALA A 265 11.44 35.40 3.25
CA ALA A 265 10.29 36.25 2.95
C ALA A 265 10.40 37.64 3.60
N SER A 266 10.80 37.72 4.87
CA SER A 266 10.98 38.99 5.58
C SER A 266 12.06 39.88 4.94
N VAL A 267 13.17 39.28 4.47
CA VAL A 267 14.26 40.00 3.80
C VAL A 267 13.83 40.50 2.42
N LEU A 268 13.14 39.67 1.63
CA LEU A 268 12.62 40.07 0.30
C LEU A 268 11.60 41.21 0.41
N MET A 269 10.70 41.13 1.40
CA MET A 269 9.74 42.19 1.68
C MET A 269 10.44 43.49 2.11
N ALA A 270 11.50 43.40 2.92
CA ALA A 270 12.29 44.57 3.33
C ALA A 270 13.03 45.24 2.16
N MET A 271 13.43 44.48 1.14
CA MET A 271 14.02 45.00 -0.09
C MET A 271 13.00 45.59 -1.08
N GLY A 272 11.70 45.50 -0.79
CA GLY A 272 10.62 45.97 -1.68
C GLY A 272 10.32 45.03 -2.85
N MET A 273 10.86 43.80 -2.86
CA MET A 273 10.62 42.83 -3.93
C MET A 273 9.36 41.98 -3.65
N MET A 274 8.18 42.58 -3.81
CA MET A 274 6.90 41.89 -3.56
C MET A 274 6.52 40.84 -4.63
N MET A 275 7.08 40.94 -5.84
CA MET A 275 6.71 40.08 -6.98
C MET A 275 7.49 38.76 -7.03
N LEU A 276 8.62 38.67 -6.33
CA LEU A 276 9.39 37.43 -6.28
C LEU A 276 8.81 36.50 -5.23
N SER A 277 8.44 35.28 -5.64
CA SER A 277 7.96 34.26 -4.72
C SER A 277 9.08 33.87 -3.73
N PRO A 278 8.87 34.06 -2.41
CA PRO A 278 9.87 33.67 -1.41
C PRO A 278 10.28 32.20 -1.48
N MET A 279 9.37 31.33 -1.94
CA MET A 279 9.60 29.89 -2.09
C MET A 279 10.73 29.57 -3.08
N ILE A 280 10.83 30.32 -4.19
CA ILE A 280 11.85 30.07 -5.22
C ILE A 280 13.23 30.49 -4.70
N VAL A 281 13.27 31.59 -3.93
CA VAL A 281 14.50 32.14 -3.37
C VAL A 281 14.99 31.31 -2.17
N SER A 282 14.08 30.75 -1.35
CA SER A 282 14.45 29.96 -0.17
C SER A 282 14.93 28.54 -0.51
N LEU A 283 14.48 27.97 -1.63
CA LEU A 283 14.82 26.62 -2.07
C LEU A 283 16.34 26.31 -2.07
N PRO A 284 17.24 27.09 -2.69
CA PRO A 284 18.68 26.81 -2.65
C PRO A 284 19.24 26.79 -1.22
N PHE A 285 18.77 27.67 -0.34
CA PHE A 285 19.18 27.68 1.08
C PHE A 285 18.70 26.44 1.83
N LYS A 286 17.47 25.97 1.56
CA LYS A 286 16.95 24.72 2.14
C LYS A 286 17.77 23.52 1.68
N LEU A 287 18.05 23.41 0.39
CA LEU A 287 18.87 22.32 -0.16
C LEU A 287 20.30 22.36 0.40
N MET A 288 20.89 23.56 0.51
CA MET A 288 22.20 23.74 1.13
C MET A 288 22.19 23.24 2.58
N LEU A 289 21.24 23.69 3.41
CA LEU A 289 21.12 23.22 4.79
C LEU A 289 20.95 21.70 4.84
N PHE A 290 20.06 21.15 4.01
CA PHE A 290 19.77 19.73 4.01
C PHE A 290 20.99 18.86 3.66
N VAL A 291 21.80 19.29 2.70
CA VAL A 291 23.04 18.59 2.35
C VAL A 291 24.12 18.77 3.41
N LEU A 292 24.25 19.97 3.99
CA LEU A 292 25.28 20.27 5.01
C LEU A 292 25.10 19.48 6.31
N VAL A 293 23.85 19.17 6.67
CA VAL A 293 23.55 18.36 7.88
C VAL A 293 23.48 16.87 7.59
N ASP A 294 23.80 16.44 6.37
CA ASP A 294 23.57 15.06 5.90
C ASP A 294 22.13 14.58 6.17
N GLY A 295 21.17 15.38 5.69
CA GLY A 295 19.76 15.24 6.04
C GLY A 295 19.16 13.88 5.67
N TRP A 296 19.60 13.26 4.57
CA TRP A 296 19.17 11.91 4.22
C TRP A 296 19.60 10.90 5.27
N ASN A 297 20.87 10.92 5.68
CA ASN A 297 21.36 10.01 6.70
C ASN A 297 20.62 10.21 8.03
N LEU A 298 20.48 11.47 8.47
CA LEU A 298 19.81 11.81 9.72
C LEU A 298 18.34 11.33 9.73
N ILE A 299 17.61 11.51 8.62
CA ILE A 299 16.19 11.13 8.55
C ILE A 299 16.02 9.62 8.48
N LEU A 300 16.80 8.93 7.65
CA LEU A 300 16.70 7.48 7.52
C LEU A 300 17.14 6.78 8.83
N SER A 301 18.17 7.29 9.51
CA SER A 301 18.64 6.76 10.80
C SER A 301 17.64 7.02 11.92
N THR A 302 17.06 8.21 12.01
CA THR A 302 16.01 8.53 13.00
C THR A 302 14.74 7.74 12.76
N LEU A 303 14.34 7.51 11.50
CA LEU A 303 13.21 6.64 11.16
C LEU A 303 13.49 5.19 11.55
N ALA A 304 14.66 4.65 11.22
CA ALA A 304 15.02 3.28 11.60
C ALA A 304 15.11 3.12 13.12
N GLY A 305 15.69 4.08 13.84
CA GLY A 305 15.78 4.08 15.30
C GLY A 305 14.45 4.40 16.01
N SER A 306 13.46 4.94 15.30
CA SER A 306 12.13 5.23 15.86
C SER A 306 11.31 3.96 16.09
N PHE A 307 11.68 2.84 15.47
CA PHE A 307 11.05 1.55 15.73
C PHE A 307 11.82 0.83 16.85
N ALA A 308 11.28 0.86 18.06
CA ALA A 308 11.75 -0.02 19.13
C ALA A 308 11.37 -1.48 18.78
N LEU A 309 12.34 -2.25 18.28
CA LEU A 309 12.20 -3.68 17.99
C LEU A 309 12.53 -4.54 19.22
#